data_AF-A0A836RR22-F1
#
_entry.id   AF-A0A836RR22-F1
#
_cell.length_a   1.000
_cell.length_b   1.000
_cell.length_c   1.000
_cell.angle_alpha   90.00
_cell.angle_beta   90.00
_cell.angle_gamma   90.00
#
_symmetry.space_group_name_H-M   'P 1'
#
loop_
_entity.id
_entity.type
_entity.pdbx_description
1 polymer ?
#
loop_
_entity_poly.entity_id
_entity_poly.type
_entity_poly.pdbx_seq_one_letter_code
_entity_poly.pdbx_strand_id
1 'polypeptide(L)'
;MMNVYLGENCRSPPCVDDRGKPGLDLISEVKDIAERIIEDCETGRISYRTAMARMNLLELVVSRDSSFSVDTRLKARRIIDRKREELMEKCGG
;
A
#
# COMPACT_ATOMS: atom_id res chain seq x y z
N MET A 1 4.42 -2.75 19.21
CA MET A 1 3.65 -3.77 18.46
C MET A 1 4.09 -3.62 17.01
N MET A 2 4.41 -4.72 16.34
CA MET A 2 5.30 -4.75 15.17
C MET A 2 4.49 -4.86 13.89
N ASN A 3 4.65 -3.91 12.96
CA ASN A 3 4.01 -3.95 11.65
C ASN A 3 4.63 -5.04 10.77
N VAL A 4 3.98 -6.20 10.69
CA VAL A 4 4.45 -7.42 10.00
C VAL A 4 4.56 -7.23 8.47
N TYR A 5 3.99 -6.15 7.92
CA TYR A 5 3.85 -5.94 6.48
C TYR A 5 5.08 -5.35 5.78
N LEU A 6 6.12 -4.94 6.50
CA LEU A 6 7.29 -4.24 5.94
C LEU A 6 8.63 -4.99 6.04
N GLY A 7 8.64 -6.21 6.58
CA GLY A 7 9.86 -7.00 6.74
C GLY A 7 10.77 -6.47 7.86
N GLU A 8 11.47 -7.39 8.52
CA GLU A 8 12.40 -7.06 9.58
C GLU A 8 13.53 -6.17 9.01
N ASN A 9 13.62 -4.94 9.50
CA ASN A 9 14.60 -3.92 9.12
C ASN A 9 14.30 -3.19 7.79
N CYS A 10 13.37 -2.23 7.82
CA CYS A 10 13.35 -1.12 6.86
C CYS A 10 14.68 -0.33 6.91
N ARG A 11 15.70 -0.82 6.19
CA ARG A 11 16.99 -0.14 6.00
C ARG A 11 16.95 0.93 4.89
N SER A 12 15.83 1.04 4.17
CA SER A 12 15.58 2.11 3.21
C SER A 12 14.29 2.85 3.58
N PRO A 13 14.35 4.15 3.87
CA PRO A 13 13.18 4.97 4.11
C PRO A 13 12.37 5.21 2.83
N PRO A 14 11.08 5.56 2.97
CA PRO A 14 10.39 5.87 4.22
C PRO A 14 9.51 4.71 4.73
N CYS A 15 9.64 4.45 6.03
CA CYS A 15 8.72 3.59 6.76
C CYS A 15 7.35 4.26 6.80
N VAL A 16 6.28 3.51 6.56
CA VAL A 16 4.92 3.98 6.85
C VAL A 16 4.83 4.12 8.36
N ASP A 17 4.38 5.28 8.86
CA ASP A 17 4.21 5.51 10.29
C ASP A 17 3.32 4.42 10.88
N ASP A 18 3.91 3.60 11.76
CA ASP A 18 3.20 2.57 12.49
C ASP A 18 2.25 3.26 13.49
N ARG A 19 0.94 3.19 13.24
CA ARG A 19 -0.08 3.80 14.11
C ARG A 19 -0.24 3.05 15.45
N GLY A 20 0.62 2.07 15.74
CA GLY A 20 0.68 1.37 17.03
C GLY A 20 -0.46 0.38 17.23
N LYS A 21 -1.26 0.14 16.19
CA LYS A 21 -2.34 -0.86 16.16
C LYS A 21 -2.02 -1.89 15.06
N PRO A 22 -2.16 -3.19 15.35
CA PRO A 22 -1.88 -4.24 14.39
C PRO A 22 -3.03 -4.31 13.36
N GLY A 23 -2.82 -3.80 12.14
CA GLY A 23 -3.78 -3.96 11.05
C GLY A 23 -3.91 -2.76 10.14
N LEU A 24 -4.43 -3.00 8.93
CA LEU A 24 -5.12 -1.98 8.15
C LEU A 24 -6.49 -1.87 8.78
N ASP A 25 -6.68 -1.01 9.78
CA ASP A 25 -7.99 -0.87 10.46
C ASP A 25 -8.90 0.12 9.71
N LEU A 26 -8.29 1.03 8.93
CA LEU A 26 -9.01 2.10 8.25
C LEU A 26 -8.70 2.18 6.75
N ILE A 27 -9.71 2.55 5.97
CA ILE A 27 -9.56 2.85 4.53
C ILE A 27 -8.51 3.93 4.28
N SER A 28 -8.34 4.87 5.21
CA SER A 28 -7.32 5.92 5.12
C SER A 28 -5.91 5.34 5.10
N GLU A 29 -5.63 4.26 5.83
CA GLU A 29 -4.31 3.62 5.83
C GLU A 29 -4.01 2.95 4.49
N VAL A 30 -5.01 2.35 3.84
CA VAL A 30 -4.86 1.83 2.46
C VAL A 30 -4.45 2.95 1.51
N LYS A 31 -5.10 4.12 1.63
CA LYS A 31 -4.79 5.29 0.81
C LYS A 31 -3.37 5.80 1.08
N ASP A 32 -3.00 5.97 2.34
CA ASP A 32 -1.68 6.50 2.75
C ASP A 32 -0.55 5.57 2.26
N ILE A 33 -0.71 4.24 2.39
CA ILE A 33 0.26 3.26 1.90
C ILE A 33 0.37 3.30 0.38
N ALA A 34 -0.77 3.34 -0.33
CA ALA A 34 -0.78 3.41 -1.79
C ALA A 34 -0.11 4.69 -2.30
N GLU A 35 -0.40 5.84 -1.68
CA GLU A 35 0.25 7.12 -2.01
C GLU A 35 1.76 7.04 -1.80
N ARG A 36 2.20 6.40 -0.71
CA ARG A 36 3.63 6.26 -0.47
C ARG A 36 4.33 5.39 -1.50
N ILE A 37 3.70 4.30 -1.95
CA ILE A 37 4.26 3.45 -3.00
C ILE A 37 4.49 4.24 -4.29
N ILE A 38 3.56 5.14 -4.65
CA ILE A 38 3.69 6.00 -5.82
C ILE A 38 4.85 6.99 -5.61
N GLU A 39 4.92 7.66 -4.45
CA GLU A 39 6.00 8.61 -4.15
C GLU A 39 7.39 7.94 -4.20
N ASP A 40 7.52 6.74 -3.65
CA ASP A 40 8.78 5.97 -3.70
C ASP A 40 9.16 5.62 -5.14
N CYS A 41 8.18 5.40 -6.01
CA CYS A 41 8.41 5.17 -7.42
C CYS A 41 8.82 6.46 -8.15
N GLU A 42 8.07 7.56 -7.96
CA GLU A 42 8.34 8.87 -8.56
C GLU A 42 9.73 9.41 -8.18
N THR A 43 10.15 9.17 -6.94
CA THR A 43 11.47 9.59 -6.43
C THR A 43 12.59 8.61 -6.79
N GLY A 44 12.29 7.52 -7.52
CA GLY A 44 13.27 6.51 -7.94
C GLY A 44 13.80 5.63 -6.81
N ARG A 45 13.19 5.66 -5.61
CA ARG A 45 13.57 4.77 -4.50
C ARG A 45 13.25 3.31 -4.82
N ILE A 46 12.18 3.05 -5.57
CA ILE A 46 11.81 1.72 -6.06
C ILE A 46 11.46 1.76 -7.54
N SER A 47 11.70 0.65 -8.25
CA SER A 47 11.29 0.52 -9.65
C SER A 47 9.77 0.45 -9.78
N TYR A 48 9.24 0.82 -10.95
CA TYR A 48 7.82 0.62 -11.29
C TYR A 48 7.34 -0.82 -11.04
N ARG A 49 8.15 -1.81 -11.44
CA ARG A 49 7.85 -3.23 -11.20
C ARG A 49 7.70 -3.54 -9.71
N THR A 50 8.59 -2.99 -8.88
CA THR A 50 8.54 -3.13 -7.43
C THR A 50 7.31 -2.44 -6.84
N ALA A 51 7.01 -1.21 -7.30
CA ALA A 51 5.85 -0.46 -6.86
C ALA A 51 4.53 -1.19 -7.19
N MET A 52 4.40 -1.70 -8.41
CA MET A 52 3.23 -2.47 -8.83
C MET A 52 3.07 -3.77 -8.03
N ALA A 53 4.18 -4.47 -7.75
CA ALA A 53 4.16 -5.64 -6.88
C ALA A 53 3.68 -5.31 -5.45
N ARG A 54 4.09 -4.16 -4.90
CA ARG A 54 3.61 -3.68 -3.59
C ARG A 54 2.12 -3.33 -3.61
N MET A 55 1.61 -2.69 -4.67
CA MET A 55 0.17 -2.44 -4.83
C MET A 55 -0.64 -3.75 -4.87
N ASN A 56 -0.13 -4.78 -5.55
CA ASN A 56 -0.77 -6.10 -5.59
C ASN A 56 -0.79 -6.79 -4.24
N LEU A 57 0.30 -6.68 -3.48
CA LEU A 57 0.34 -7.21 -2.11
C LEU A 57 -0.66 -6.48 -1.22
N LEU A 58 -0.77 -5.15 -1.34
CA LEU A 58 -1.74 -4.35 -0.58
C LEU A 58 -3.18 -4.80 -0.87
N GLU A 59 -3.55 -5.02 -2.14
CA GLU A 59 -4.87 -5.56 -2.48
C GLU A 59 -5.10 -6.95 -1.86
N LEU A 60 -4.10 -7.83 -1.94
CA LEU A 60 -4.20 -9.17 -1.38
C LEU A 60 -4.45 -9.14 0.14
N VAL A 61 -3.71 -8.30 0.87
CA VAL A 61 -3.89 -8.13 2.32
C VAL A 61 -5.30 -7.65 2.63
N VAL A 62 -5.75 -6.56 1.98
CA VAL A 62 -7.10 -6.02 2.14
C VAL A 62 -8.18 -7.08 1.85
N SER A 63 -7.98 -7.90 0.81
CA SER A 63 -8.97 -8.92 0.42
C SER A 63 -9.17 -10.00 1.50
N ARG A 64 -8.10 -10.32 2.23
CA ARG A 64 -8.05 -11.38 3.25
C ARG A 64 -8.33 -10.86 4.66
N ASP A 65 -8.36 -9.56 4.86
CA ASP A 65 -8.63 -8.97 6.17
C ASP A 65 -10.09 -9.22 6.59
N SER A 66 -10.26 -10.06 7.62
CA SER A 66 -11.58 -10.42 8.15
C SER A 66 -12.20 -9.29 8.98
N SER A 67 -11.41 -8.32 9.43
CA SER A 67 -11.90 -7.13 10.14
C SER A 67 -12.62 -6.16 9.19
N PHE A 68 -12.30 -6.22 7.89
CA PHE A 68 -12.95 -5.39 6.89
C PHE A 68 -14.30 -5.98 6.48
N SER A 69 -15.34 -5.14 6.61
CA SER A 69 -16.63 -5.42 5.98
C SER A 69 -16.48 -5.59 4.46
N VAL A 70 -17.44 -6.27 3.82
CA VAL A 70 -17.46 -6.44 2.36
C VAL A 70 -17.41 -5.08 1.65
N ASP A 71 -18.17 -4.10 2.12
CA ASP A 71 -18.18 -2.75 1.55
C ASP A 71 -16.85 -2.02 1.73
N THR A 72 -16.20 -2.21 2.88
CA THR A 72 -14.87 -1.66 3.15
C THR A 72 -13.84 -2.23 2.18
N ARG A 73 -13.84 -3.54 1.95
CA ARG A 73 -12.95 -4.21 0.98
C ARG A 73 -13.19 -3.71 -0.43
N LEU A 74 -14.44 -3.55 -0.84
CA LEU A 74 -14.78 -3.01 -2.17
C LEU A 74 -14.30 -1.57 -2.33
N LYS A 75 -14.46 -0.71 -1.32
CA LYS A 75 -13.97 0.67 -1.33
C LYS A 75 -12.45 0.73 -1.41
N ALA A 76 -11.76 -0.07 -0.58
CA ALA A 76 -10.31 -0.15 -0.57
C ALA A 76 -9.76 -0.64 -1.93
N ARG A 77 -10.38 -1.67 -2.52
CA ARG A 77 -10.03 -2.15 -3.87
C ARG A 77 -10.12 -1.04 -4.91
N ARG A 78 -11.24 -0.28 -4.94
CA ARG A 78 -11.40 0.86 -5.85
C ARG A 78 -10.38 1.99 -5.64
N ILE A 79 -9.83 2.12 -4.44
CA ILE A 79 -8.75 3.08 -4.17
C ILE A 79 -7.45 2.55 -4.76
N ILE A 80 -7.12 1.28 -4.51
CA ILE A 80 -5.91 0.64 -5.03
C ILE A 80 -5.92 0.64 -6.56
N ASP A 81 -7.04 0.31 -7.20
CA ASP A 81 -7.14 0.30 -8.67
C ASP A 81 -6.86 1.68 -9.26
N ARG A 82 -7.48 2.74 -8.72
CA ARG A 82 -7.19 4.12 -9.13
C ARG A 82 -5.72 4.51 -8.92
N LYS A 83 -5.11 4.02 -7.83
CA LYS A 83 -3.69 4.27 -7.53
C LYS A 83 -2.75 3.48 -8.44
N ARG A 84 -3.16 2.33 -8.98
CA ARG A 84 -2.40 1.61 -10.01
C ARG A 84 -2.41 2.34 -11.34
N GLU A 85 -3.55 2.91 -11.73
CA GLU A 85 -3.65 3.77 -12.92
C GLU A 85 -2.71 4.97 -12.76
N GLU A 86 -2.78 5.67 -11.63
CA GLU A 86 -1.89 6.80 -11.31
C GLU A 86 -0.40 6.37 -11.33
N LEU A 87 -0.08 5.21 -10.75
CA LEU A 87 1.28 4.66 -10.77
C LEU A 87 1.77 4.37 -12.20
N MET A 88 0.91 3.82 -13.05
CA MET A 88 1.23 3.55 -14.45
C MET A 88 1.49 4.83 -15.24
N GLU A 89 0.66 5.86 -15.06
CA GLU A 89 0.84 7.15 -15.72
C GLU A 89 2.15 7.84 -15.31
N LYS A 90 2.51 7.77 -14.03
CA LYS A 90 3.69 8.46 -13.50
C LYS A 90 5.00 7.71 -13.70
N CYS A 91 4.97 6.38 -13.65
CA CYS A 91 6.17 5.54 -13.58
C CYS A 91 6.26 4.45 -14.67
N GLY A 92 5.23 4.23 -15.47
CA GLY A 92 5.15 3.08 -16.39
C GLY A 92 6.02 3.19 -17.66
N GLY A 93 6.86 4.21 -17.76
CA GLY A 93 7.79 4.47 -18.87
C GLY A 93 9.10 3.72 -18.77
#